data_AF-A0A2V6J9J7-F1
#
_entry.id   AF-A0A2V6J9J7-F1
#
_cell.length_a   1.000
_cell.length_b   1.000
_cell.length_c   1.000
_cell.angle_alpha   90.00
_cell.angle_beta   90.00
_cell.angle_gamma   90.00
#
_symmetry.space_group_name_H-M   'P 1'
#
loop_
_entity.id
_entity.type
_entity.pdbx_description
1 polymer ?
#
loop_
_entity_poly.entity_id
_entity_poly.type
_entity_poly.pdbx_seq_one_letter_code
_entity_poly.pdbx_strand_id
1 'polypeptide(L)'
;TLAANNMRDGVHIRLTLTRGVKVTSGMDPRLNQSGPTLIVLAENKAPVYTKTGLSLITSKIRRPPADVLDARIHHANLLNSILAKIEANNAGADDALMLDTRGFVAETNATHVFIVRNSDESRASGDLATGRVVACPEGITRATVIEICAAEKIRCVEADLSLVDVYGAHEIFCTGTMGELAGVIRIDNRQIGDGKVGPMTKRLSNLYVKRTATEGVQVIDL
;
A
#
# COMPACT_ATOMS: atom_id res chain seq x y z
N THR A 1 -4.81 -21.98 13.32
CA THR A 1 -4.59 -20.75 14.12
C THR A 1 -5.89 -20.05 14.48
N LEU A 2 -6.70 -19.59 13.52
CA LEU A 2 -7.90 -18.79 13.83
C LEU A 2 -8.93 -19.50 14.71
N ALA A 3 -9.36 -20.71 14.34
CA ALA A 3 -10.33 -21.50 15.12
C ALA A 3 -9.83 -21.76 16.56
N ALA A 4 -8.57 -22.12 16.71
CA ALA A 4 -7.93 -22.34 18.02
C ALA A 4 -7.87 -21.07 18.89
N ASN A 5 -8.01 -19.88 18.30
CA ASN A 5 -8.02 -18.59 19.00
C ASN A 5 -9.42 -17.94 19.02
N ASN A 6 -10.49 -18.65 18.61
CA ASN A 6 -11.86 -18.12 18.52
C ASN A 6 -11.96 -16.81 17.71
N MET A 7 -11.15 -16.69 16.66
CA MET A 7 -11.05 -15.49 15.82
C MET A 7 -11.90 -15.64 14.57
N ARG A 8 -12.92 -14.78 14.38
CA ARG A 8 -13.88 -14.86 13.26
C ARG A 8 -14.02 -13.58 12.44
N ASP A 9 -13.73 -12.41 13.01
CA ASP A 9 -13.80 -11.10 12.35
C ASP A 9 -12.80 -10.13 12.99
N GLY A 10 -12.38 -9.09 12.25
CA GLY A 10 -11.46 -8.06 12.71
C GLY A 10 -10.02 -8.57 12.85
N VAL A 11 -9.68 -9.64 12.14
CA VAL A 11 -8.42 -10.36 12.29
C VAL A 11 -7.48 -10.02 11.14
N HIS A 12 -6.26 -9.62 11.49
CA HIS A 12 -5.16 -9.52 10.57
C HIS A 12 -4.24 -10.74 10.73
N ILE A 13 -3.87 -11.37 9.60
CA ILE A 13 -2.99 -12.54 9.59
C ILE A 13 -1.66 -12.14 8.95
N ARG A 14 -0.57 -12.37 9.66
CA ARG A 14 0.79 -12.26 9.14
C ARG A 14 1.40 -13.65 8.98
N LEU A 15 1.66 -14.01 7.73
CA LEU A 15 2.46 -15.17 7.38
C LEU A 15 3.91 -14.73 7.21
N THR A 16 4.84 -15.41 7.86
CA THR A 16 6.28 -15.14 7.69
C THR A 16 6.99 -16.47 7.50
N LEU A 17 7.59 -16.66 6.34
CA LEU A 17 8.41 -17.81 6.03
C LEU A 17 9.89 -17.40 6.13
N THR A 18 10.57 -17.86 7.16
CA THR A 18 12.00 -17.62 7.30
C THR A 18 12.80 -18.72 6.62
N ARG A 19 14.08 -18.46 6.34
CA ARG A 19 14.97 -19.49 5.81
C ARG A 19 15.03 -20.69 6.74
N GLY A 20 14.95 -20.53 8.06
CA GLY A 20 15.06 -21.60 9.06
C GLY A 20 16.36 -21.55 9.87
N VAL A 21 16.52 -22.51 10.78
CA VAL A 21 17.70 -22.63 11.64
C VAL A 21 18.91 -23.07 10.81
N LYS A 22 20.05 -22.40 11.01
CA LYS A 22 21.31 -22.74 10.33
C LYS A 22 22.21 -23.54 11.26
N VAL A 23 23.01 -24.44 10.68
CA VAL A 23 24.03 -25.22 11.42
C VAL A 23 25.21 -24.35 11.90
N THR A 24 25.43 -23.20 11.25
CA THR A 24 26.44 -22.19 11.64
C THR A 24 26.05 -20.81 11.12
N SER A 25 26.74 -19.75 11.54
CA SER A 25 26.37 -18.35 11.31
C SER A 25 26.54 -17.83 9.87
N GLY A 26 27.17 -18.61 8.98
CA GLY A 26 27.45 -18.22 7.59
C GLY A 26 26.22 -17.79 6.78
N MET A 27 26.45 -17.04 5.70
CA MET A 27 25.39 -16.49 4.85
C MET A 27 24.87 -17.46 3.79
N ASP A 28 25.57 -18.57 3.55
CA ASP A 28 25.17 -19.58 2.58
C ASP A 28 23.83 -20.24 2.98
N PRO A 29 22.76 -20.12 2.17
CA PRO A 29 21.46 -20.68 2.51
C PRO A 29 21.45 -22.21 2.63
N ARG A 30 22.44 -22.93 2.05
CA ARG A 30 22.61 -24.38 2.21
C ARG A 30 22.96 -24.80 3.63
N LEU A 31 23.38 -23.85 4.47
CA LEU A 31 23.62 -24.08 5.90
C LEU A 31 22.32 -24.26 6.68
N ASN A 32 21.16 -23.95 6.10
CA ASN A 32 19.90 -24.48 6.62
C ASN A 32 19.69 -25.91 6.13
N GLN A 33 19.75 -26.85 7.07
CA GLN A 33 19.43 -28.27 6.84
C GLN A 33 18.16 -28.71 7.59
N SER A 34 17.57 -27.84 8.40
CA SER A 34 16.36 -28.11 9.21
C SER A 34 15.05 -27.74 8.50
N GLY A 35 15.13 -27.20 7.29
CA GLY A 35 13.97 -26.71 6.54
C GLY A 35 13.53 -25.30 6.97
N PRO A 36 12.57 -24.69 6.27
CA PRO A 36 12.09 -23.35 6.58
C PRO A 36 11.22 -23.33 7.84
N THR A 37 11.09 -22.15 8.45
CA THR A 37 10.14 -21.95 9.57
C THR A 37 8.99 -21.07 9.10
N LEU A 38 7.78 -21.61 9.10
CA LEU A 38 6.55 -20.85 8.86
C LEU A 38 5.98 -20.36 10.20
N ILE A 39 5.84 -19.04 10.30
CA ILE A 39 5.20 -18.36 11.42
C ILE A 39 3.84 -17.87 10.94
N VAL A 40 2.77 -18.26 11.65
CA VAL A 40 1.40 -17.83 11.41
C VAL A 40 0.92 -17.03 12.60
N LEU A 41 0.98 -15.70 12.50
CA LEU A 41 0.50 -14.79 13.54
C LEU A 41 -0.88 -14.26 13.16
N ALA A 42 -1.86 -14.45 14.02
CA ALA A 42 -3.17 -13.82 13.91
C ALA A 42 -3.34 -12.82 15.05
N GLU A 43 -3.78 -11.60 14.75
CA GLU A 43 -4.03 -10.54 15.72
C GLU A 43 -5.36 -9.84 15.42
N ASN A 44 -6.17 -9.57 16.45
CA ASN A 44 -7.29 -8.64 16.30
C ASN A 44 -6.72 -7.23 16.17
N LYS A 45 -7.06 -6.54 15.08
CA LYS A 45 -6.42 -5.27 14.77
C LYS A 45 -7.39 -4.29 14.14
N ALA A 46 -7.57 -3.16 14.82
CA ALA A 46 -8.33 -2.05 14.29
C ALA A 46 -7.64 -1.44 13.06
N PRO A 47 -8.39 -0.76 12.17
CA PRO A 47 -7.80 -0.01 11.06
C PRO A 47 -6.72 0.97 11.53
N VAL A 48 -5.65 1.08 10.74
CA VAL A 48 -4.46 1.86 11.13
C VAL A 48 -4.67 3.36 10.93
N TYR A 49 -5.45 3.75 9.92
CA TYR A 49 -5.63 5.15 9.54
C TYR A 49 -7.03 5.66 9.88
N THR A 50 -7.10 6.91 10.34
CA THR A 50 -8.37 7.63 10.48
C THR A 50 -8.90 8.01 9.09
N LYS A 51 -10.22 8.06 8.94
CA LYS A 51 -10.87 8.46 7.67
C LYS A 51 -10.85 9.97 7.43
N THR A 52 -10.10 10.73 8.22
CA THR A 52 -10.03 12.21 8.15
C THR A 52 -9.05 12.72 7.10
N GLY A 53 -8.18 11.84 6.59
CA GLY A 53 -7.16 12.18 5.59
C GLY A 53 -5.76 12.19 6.19
N LEU A 54 -4.80 11.68 5.42
CA LEU A 54 -3.39 11.56 5.76
C LEU A 54 -2.59 12.77 5.28
N SER A 55 -1.50 13.03 5.98
CA SER A 55 -0.43 13.92 5.57
C SER A 55 0.84 13.14 5.26
N LEU A 56 1.46 13.43 4.12
CA LEU A 56 2.67 12.75 3.65
C LEU A 56 3.85 13.72 3.57
N ILE A 57 5.06 13.16 3.58
CA ILE A 57 6.25 13.82 3.01
C ILE A 57 6.80 12.99 1.85
N THR A 58 7.53 13.62 0.94
CA THR A 58 8.40 12.91 0.01
C THR A 58 9.69 12.53 0.72
N SER A 59 9.93 11.24 0.84
CA SER A 59 11.15 10.69 1.44
C SER A 59 12.37 10.87 0.52
N LYS A 60 13.52 11.13 1.13
CA LYS A 60 14.83 11.13 0.44
C LYS A 60 15.31 9.72 0.16
N ILE A 61 14.88 8.75 0.96
CA ILE A 61 15.14 7.32 0.72
C ILE A 61 14.40 6.89 -0.55
N ARG A 62 15.15 6.36 -1.51
CA ARG A 62 14.63 5.79 -2.75
C ARG A 62 14.32 4.31 -2.60
N ARG A 63 13.32 3.82 -3.33
CA ARG A 63 13.09 2.38 -3.48
C ARG A 63 14.22 1.77 -4.32
N PRO A 64 14.82 0.66 -3.87
CA PRO A 64 15.85 -0.01 -4.64
C PRO A 64 15.26 -0.60 -5.94
N PRO A 65 16.03 -0.59 -7.04
CA PRO A 65 15.67 -1.31 -8.25
C PRO A 65 15.80 -2.83 -8.06
N ALA A 66 15.17 -3.60 -8.96
CA ALA A 66 15.05 -5.05 -8.84
C ALA A 66 16.38 -5.82 -8.93
N ASP A 67 17.40 -5.22 -9.55
CA ASP A 67 18.77 -5.76 -9.61
C ASP A 67 19.55 -5.59 -8.30
N VAL A 68 19.04 -4.80 -7.35
CA VAL A 68 19.61 -4.65 -6.00
C VAL A 68 18.80 -5.45 -4.98
N LEU A 69 17.50 -5.20 -4.91
CA LEU A 69 16.57 -5.88 -4.02
C LEU A 69 15.17 -5.76 -4.60
N ASP A 70 14.70 -6.83 -5.25
CA ASP A 70 13.40 -6.84 -5.94
C ASP A 70 12.23 -6.60 -4.99
N ALA A 71 11.62 -5.42 -5.13
CA ALA A 71 10.47 -4.98 -4.35
C ALA A 71 9.19 -5.79 -4.64
N ARG A 72 9.16 -6.61 -5.70
CA ARG A 72 8.08 -7.58 -5.92
C ARG A 72 8.10 -8.72 -4.92
N ILE A 73 9.24 -8.96 -4.28
CA ILE A 73 9.35 -9.92 -3.19
C ILE A 73 8.95 -9.23 -1.89
N HIS A 74 7.84 -9.67 -1.29
CA HIS A 74 7.44 -9.20 0.04
C HIS A 74 8.31 -9.83 1.15
N HIS A 75 9.51 -9.27 1.34
CA HIS A 75 10.58 -9.81 2.17
C HIS A 75 10.71 -9.13 3.55
N ALA A 76 11.47 -9.74 4.47
CA ALA A 76 11.74 -9.18 5.80
C ALA A 76 12.82 -8.07 5.84
N ASN A 77 13.47 -7.74 4.71
CA ASN A 77 14.48 -6.67 4.64
C ASN A 77 13.83 -5.28 4.58
N LEU A 78 13.21 -4.84 5.68
CA LEU A 78 12.37 -3.63 5.71
C LEU A 78 13.11 -2.33 6.05
N LEU A 79 14.44 -2.34 6.17
CA LEU A 79 15.21 -1.17 6.58
C LEU A 79 14.94 0.06 5.69
N ASN A 80 14.82 -0.13 4.37
CA ASN A 80 14.52 0.93 3.41
C ASN A 80 13.17 1.63 3.72
N SER A 81 12.11 0.84 3.95
CA SER A 81 10.79 1.35 4.36
C SER A 81 10.82 2.01 5.73
N ILE A 82 11.54 1.42 6.70
CA ILE A 82 11.64 1.94 8.07
C ILE A 82 12.35 3.30 8.09
N LEU A 83 13.43 3.47 7.32
CA LEU A 83 14.13 4.75 7.22
C LEU A 83 13.22 5.86 6.65
N ALA A 84 12.46 5.57 5.59
CA ALA A 84 11.48 6.51 5.06
C ALA A 84 10.39 6.85 6.10
N LYS A 85 9.92 5.87 6.88
CA LYS A 85 8.96 6.12 7.97
C LYS A 85 9.56 6.97 9.09
N ILE A 86 10.84 6.81 9.41
CA ILE A 86 11.56 7.66 10.36
C ILE A 86 11.60 9.12 9.85
N GLU A 87 11.85 9.34 8.56
CA GLU A 87 11.79 10.69 7.97
C GLU A 87 10.39 11.31 8.15
N ALA A 88 9.32 10.56 7.87
CA ALA A 88 7.95 11.05 8.04
C ALA A 88 7.63 11.39 9.51
N ASN A 89 8.00 10.51 10.45
CA ASN A 89 7.79 10.75 11.87
C ASN A 89 8.49 12.04 12.34
N ASN A 90 9.74 12.26 11.91
CA ASN A 90 10.50 13.47 12.26
C ASN A 90 9.91 14.75 11.63
N ALA A 91 9.21 14.62 10.50
CA ALA A 91 8.49 15.71 9.86
C ALA A 91 7.05 15.91 10.39
N GLY A 92 6.59 15.08 11.32
CA GLY A 92 5.22 15.11 11.82
C GLY A 92 4.16 14.71 10.79
N ALA A 93 4.53 13.85 9.84
CA ALA A 93 3.65 13.31 8.81
C ALA A 93 3.26 11.84 9.09
N ASP A 94 2.14 11.41 8.52
CA ASP A 94 1.55 10.09 8.75
C ASP A 94 2.27 8.99 7.96
N ASP A 95 2.78 9.27 6.76
CA ASP A 95 3.53 8.32 5.92
C ASP A 95 4.54 9.06 5.02
N ALA A 96 5.44 8.31 4.39
CA ALA A 96 6.41 8.83 3.43
C ALA A 96 6.14 8.32 2.02
N LEU A 97 5.92 9.22 1.05
CA LEU A 97 5.94 8.94 -0.37
C LEU A 97 7.39 8.66 -0.82
N MET A 98 7.62 7.50 -1.41
CA MET A 98 8.94 7.07 -1.90
C MET A 98 8.97 7.08 -3.43
N LEU A 99 10.10 7.51 -3.99
CA LEU A 99 10.36 7.47 -5.43
C LEU A 99 11.31 6.33 -5.78
N ASP A 100 11.25 5.86 -7.01
CA ASP A 100 12.28 5.00 -7.60
C ASP A 100 13.56 5.80 -7.93
N THR A 101 14.59 5.12 -8.40
CA THR A 101 15.88 5.74 -8.78
C THR A 101 15.79 6.62 -10.02
N ARG A 102 14.70 6.56 -10.79
CA ARG A 102 14.43 7.41 -11.97
C ARG A 102 13.69 8.70 -11.58
N GLY A 103 13.23 8.80 -10.33
CA GLY A 103 12.51 9.96 -9.81
C GLY A 103 10.99 9.89 -9.99
N PHE A 104 10.44 8.72 -10.33
CA PHE A 104 8.99 8.50 -10.39
C PHE A 104 8.47 7.90 -9.09
N VAL A 105 7.18 8.14 -8.79
CA VAL A 105 6.51 7.56 -7.64
C VAL A 105 6.54 6.04 -7.71
N ALA A 106 7.06 5.41 -6.67
CA ALA A 106 7.02 3.96 -6.51
C ALA A 106 5.79 3.55 -5.66
N GLU A 107 5.78 3.97 -4.40
CA GLU A 107 4.75 3.72 -3.39
C GLU A 107 5.07 4.56 -2.15
N THR A 108 4.31 4.45 -1.07
CA THR A 108 4.77 4.94 0.25
C THR A 108 5.71 3.92 0.90
N ASN A 109 6.16 4.17 2.14
CA ASN A 109 6.90 3.16 2.90
C ASN A 109 6.11 1.87 3.17
N ALA A 110 4.77 1.86 3.04
CA ALA A 110 3.94 0.69 3.37
C ALA A 110 2.70 0.45 2.47
N THR A 111 2.36 1.35 1.55
CA THR A 111 1.09 1.33 0.79
C THR A 111 1.26 1.88 -0.63
N HIS A 112 0.44 1.42 -1.58
CA HIS A 112 0.42 1.99 -2.93
C HIS A 112 -0.27 3.36 -2.96
N VAL A 113 -0.05 4.14 -4.02
CA VAL A 113 -0.61 5.50 -4.17
C VAL A 113 -1.36 5.62 -5.49
N PHE A 114 -2.56 6.17 -5.41
CA PHE A 114 -3.37 6.57 -6.54
C PHE A 114 -3.58 8.08 -6.51
N ILE A 115 -3.65 8.69 -7.69
CA ILE A 115 -4.02 10.08 -7.88
C ILE A 115 -5.27 10.17 -8.75
N VAL A 116 -6.14 11.13 -8.46
CA VAL A 116 -7.26 11.52 -9.30
C VAL A 116 -6.87 12.77 -10.07
N ARG A 117 -6.87 12.66 -11.39
CA ARG A 117 -6.63 13.75 -12.33
C ARG A 117 -7.97 14.24 -12.85
N ASN A 118 -8.12 15.55 -13.02
CA ASN A 118 -9.21 16.05 -13.83
C ASN A 118 -8.88 15.75 -15.29
N SER A 119 -9.75 15.02 -15.94
CA SER A 119 -9.77 14.96 -17.38
C SER A 119 -11.17 15.35 -17.81
N ASP A 120 -11.27 16.58 -18.32
CA ASP A 120 -12.44 17.13 -18.96
C ASP A 120 -13.62 17.43 -18.00
N GLU A 121 -14.12 18.67 -18.04
CA GLU A 121 -15.31 19.10 -17.29
C GLU A 121 -16.55 18.26 -17.66
N SER A 122 -16.50 17.54 -18.80
CA SER A 122 -17.53 16.60 -19.23
C SER A 122 -17.60 15.30 -18.41
N ARG A 123 -16.54 14.92 -17.67
CA ARG A 123 -16.49 13.67 -16.91
C ARG A 123 -16.65 13.94 -15.42
N ALA A 124 -17.87 13.71 -14.92
CA ALA A 124 -18.27 13.95 -13.54
C ALA A 124 -17.43 13.23 -12.44
N SER A 125 -16.51 12.32 -12.79
CA SER A 125 -15.78 11.49 -11.83
C SER A 125 -14.24 11.58 -11.88
N GLY A 126 -13.64 12.30 -12.84
CA GLY A 126 -12.18 12.31 -13.04
C GLY A 126 -11.57 10.96 -13.47
N ASP A 127 -10.32 10.99 -13.92
CA ASP A 127 -9.52 9.81 -14.32
C ASP A 127 -8.52 9.45 -13.21
N LEU A 128 -8.31 8.16 -12.94
CA LEU A 128 -7.31 7.69 -11.98
C LEU A 128 -5.99 7.34 -12.64
N ALA A 129 -4.91 7.57 -11.93
CA ALA A 129 -3.60 7.01 -12.25
C ALA A 129 -2.90 6.44 -11.01
N THR A 130 -2.15 5.37 -11.18
CA THR A 130 -1.24 4.79 -10.17
C THR A 130 0.13 4.57 -10.79
N GLY A 131 1.16 4.56 -9.93
CA GLY A 131 2.52 4.20 -10.33
C GLY A 131 2.58 2.81 -10.98
N ARG A 132 3.50 2.64 -11.92
CA ARG A 132 3.90 1.33 -12.48
C ARG A 132 4.66 0.51 -11.43
N VAL A 133 4.55 -0.81 -11.52
CA VAL A 133 5.20 -1.77 -10.60
C VAL A 133 6.68 -2.00 -10.97
N VAL A 134 7.45 -0.91 -10.94
CA VAL A 134 8.89 -0.90 -11.26
C VAL A 134 9.76 -1.11 -10.01
N ALA A 135 9.41 -0.45 -8.90
CA ALA A 135 10.17 -0.49 -7.64
C ALA A 135 9.24 -0.64 -6.41
N CYS A 136 8.15 -1.38 -6.59
CA CYS A 136 7.15 -1.72 -5.57
C CYS A 136 6.53 -3.09 -5.89
N PRO A 137 5.83 -3.74 -4.95
CA PRO A 137 5.08 -4.97 -5.22
C PRO A 137 3.80 -4.71 -6.01
N GLU A 138 3.15 -5.75 -6.53
CA GLU A 138 1.89 -5.60 -7.30
C GLU A 138 0.72 -5.09 -6.45
N GLY A 139 0.66 -5.53 -5.19
CA GLY A 139 -0.34 -5.15 -4.18
C GLY A 139 -1.73 -5.72 -4.44
N ILE A 140 -2.24 -6.57 -3.53
CA ILE A 140 -3.59 -7.14 -3.66
C ILE A 140 -4.67 -6.06 -3.59
N THR A 141 -4.60 -5.16 -2.60
CA THR A 141 -5.57 -4.06 -2.48
C THR A 141 -5.55 -3.12 -3.69
N ARG A 142 -4.35 -2.84 -4.22
CA ARG A 142 -4.16 -2.09 -5.46
C ARG A 142 -4.85 -2.79 -6.65
N ALA A 143 -4.61 -4.09 -6.82
CA ALA A 143 -5.24 -4.87 -7.88
C ALA A 143 -6.77 -4.85 -7.76
N THR A 144 -7.32 -5.06 -6.56
CA THR A 144 -8.76 -4.99 -6.30
C THR A 144 -9.35 -3.62 -6.66
N VAL A 145 -8.65 -2.51 -6.36
CA VAL A 145 -9.10 -1.17 -6.76
C VAL A 145 -9.11 -1.02 -8.28
N ILE A 146 -8.10 -1.52 -9.00
CA ILE A 146 -8.05 -1.49 -10.47
C ILE A 146 -9.21 -2.31 -11.07
N GLU A 147 -9.52 -3.49 -10.51
CA GLU A 147 -10.66 -4.30 -10.93
C GLU A 147 -12.00 -3.60 -10.68
N ILE A 148 -12.17 -2.98 -9.52
CA ILE A 148 -13.36 -2.17 -9.21
C ILE A 148 -13.50 -1.04 -10.23
N CYS A 149 -12.41 -0.33 -10.54
CA CYS A 149 -12.43 0.71 -11.56
C CYS A 149 -12.88 0.18 -12.92
N ALA A 150 -12.38 -0.99 -13.34
CA ALA A 150 -12.78 -1.62 -14.60
C ALA A 150 -14.28 -1.98 -14.62
N ALA A 151 -14.80 -2.59 -13.55
CA ALA A 151 -16.21 -2.96 -13.42
C ALA A 151 -17.14 -1.73 -13.43
N GLU A 152 -16.71 -0.65 -12.78
CA GLU A 152 -17.45 0.62 -12.65
C GLU A 152 -17.24 1.57 -13.83
N LYS A 153 -16.50 1.14 -14.86
CA LYS A 153 -16.12 1.95 -16.04
C LYS A 153 -15.42 3.25 -15.67
N ILE A 154 -14.67 3.25 -14.58
CA ILE A 154 -13.80 4.33 -14.14
C ILE A 154 -12.44 4.12 -14.82
N ARG A 155 -11.99 5.11 -15.60
CA ARG A 155 -10.68 5.02 -16.26
C ARG A 155 -9.58 5.08 -15.21
N CYS A 156 -8.77 4.03 -15.14
CA CYS A 156 -7.61 3.93 -14.28
C CYS A 156 -6.41 3.49 -15.12
N VAL A 157 -5.32 4.25 -15.07
CA VAL A 157 -4.11 3.97 -15.87
C VAL A 157 -2.89 3.75 -14.98
N GLU A 158 -2.03 2.83 -15.40
CA GLU A 158 -0.71 2.65 -14.79
C GLU A 158 0.32 3.50 -15.56
N ALA A 159 0.94 4.45 -14.87
CA ALA A 159 1.87 5.40 -15.49
C ALA A 159 3.07 5.69 -14.58
N ASP A 160 4.16 6.16 -15.18
CA ASP A 160 5.24 6.77 -14.41
C ASP A 160 4.74 8.14 -13.93
N LEU A 161 4.54 8.30 -12.61
CA LEU A 161 4.02 9.52 -12.00
C LEU A 161 5.17 10.35 -11.44
N SER A 162 5.23 11.63 -11.80
CA SER A 162 6.19 12.59 -11.24
C SER A 162 5.66 13.24 -9.96
N LEU A 163 6.51 13.93 -9.21
CA LEU A 163 6.05 14.79 -8.11
C LEU A 163 5.14 15.92 -8.58
N VAL A 164 5.28 16.39 -9.84
CA VAL A 164 4.39 17.40 -10.42
C VAL A 164 2.98 16.84 -10.56
N ASP A 165 2.86 15.59 -11.02
CA ASP A 165 1.56 14.90 -11.09
C ASP A 165 0.91 14.77 -9.71
N VAL A 166 1.71 14.41 -8.70
CA VAL A 166 1.25 14.26 -7.32
C VAL A 166 0.76 15.60 -6.76
N TYR A 167 1.57 16.66 -6.85
CA TYR A 167 1.19 17.98 -6.33
C TYR A 167 0.02 18.61 -7.08
N GLY A 168 -0.16 18.27 -8.36
CA GLY A 168 -1.27 18.75 -9.19
C GLY A 168 -2.55 17.91 -9.09
N ALA A 169 -2.57 16.83 -8.31
CA ALA A 169 -3.72 15.95 -8.19
C ALA A 169 -4.89 16.62 -7.44
N HIS A 170 -6.12 16.30 -7.83
CA HIS A 170 -7.32 16.76 -7.13
C HIS A 170 -7.62 15.93 -5.89
N GLU A 171 -7.37 14.63 -5.98
CA GLU A 171 -7.43 13.71 -4.84
C GLU A 171 -6.24 12.78 -4.90
N ILE A 172 -5.79 12.33 -3.74
CA ILE A 172 -4.79 11.29 -3.60
C ILE A 172 -5.31 10.31 -2.55
N PHE A 173 -5.07 9.02 -2.76
CA PHE A 173 -5.31 8.03 -1.71
C PHE A 173 -4.29 6.90 -1.77
N CYS A 174 -4.04 6.33 -0.59
CA CYS A 174 -3.20 5.17 -0.41
C CYS A 174 -4.03 3.89 -0.39
N THR A 175 -3.46 2.76 -0.83
CA THR A 175 -4.10 1.44 -0.73
C THR A 175 -3.23 0.42 0.00
N GLY A 176 -3.83 -0.33 0.92
CA GLY A 176 -3.15 -1.41 1.63
C GLY A 176 -4.09 -2.18 2.54
N THR A 177 -3.75 -3.44 2.87
CA THR A 177 -4.67 -4.36 3.57
C THR A 177 -5.22 -3.79 4.89
N MET A 178 -4.39 -3.11 5.67
CA MET A 178 -4.78 -2.58 6.98
C MET A 178 -5.43 -1.18 6.93
N GLY A 179 -5.14 -0.41 5.88
CA GLY A 179 -5.65 0.95 5.71
C GLY A 179 -6.80 1.04 4.72
N GLU A 180 -7.15 -0.08 4.08
CA GLU A 180 -8.03 -0.16 2.91
C GLU A 180 -7.68 0.93 1.89
N LEU A 181 -8.55 1.93 1.75
CA LEU A 181 -8.31 3.16 1.00
C LEU A 181 -8.26 4.34 1.98
N ALA A 182 -7.08 4.96 2.10
CA ALA A 182 -6.87 6.11 2.98
C ALA A 182 -6.58 7.37 2.15
N GLY A 183 -7.48 8.35 2.19
CA GLY A 183 -7.30 9.62 1.48
C GLY A 183 -6.09 10.39 2.00
N VAL A 184 -5.40 11.11 1.12
CA VAL A 184 -4.26 11.97 1.42
C VAL A 184 -4.65 13.41 1.10
N ILE A 185 -4.60 14.28 2.12
CA ILE A 185 -5.07 15.66 2.05
C ILE A 185 -3.92 16.68 2.01
N ARG A 186 -2.70 16.23 2.34
CA ARG A 186 -1.51 17.08 2.37
C ARG A 186 -0.27 16.27 2.02
N ILE A 187 0.63 16.83 1.22
CA ILE A 187 1.97 16.28 0.98
C ILE A 187 3.00 17.40 0.91
N ASP A 188 4.14 17.24 1.60
CA ASP A 188 5.24 18.24 1.60
C ASP A 188 4.72 19.66 1.90
N ASN A 189 3.86 19.77 2.93
CA ASN A 189 3.16 20.98 3.34
C ASN A 189 2.28 21.65 2.26
N ARG A 190 1.98 20.95 1.17
CA ARG A 190 1.03 21.38 0.13
C ARG A 190 -0.31 20.70 0.37
N GLN A 191 -1.37 21.49 0.37
CA GLN A 191 -2.72 20.98 0.40
C GLN A 191 -3.04 20.29 -0.94
N ILE A 192 -3.66 19.11 -0.87
CA ILE A 192 -4.18 18.39 -2.04
C ILE A 192 -5.66 18.75 -2.19
N GLY A 193 -6.05 19.19 -3.38
CA GLY A 193 -7.42 19.64 -3.65
C GLY A 193 -7.91 20.68 -2.63
N ASP A 194 -9.05 20.41 -2.01
CA ASP A 194 -9.67 21.25 -0.97
C ASP A 194 -9.24 20.90 0.46
N GLY A 195 -8.22 20.03 0.61
CA GLY A 195 -7.74 19.58 1.91
C GLY A 195 -8.66 18.57 2.61
N LYS A 196 -9.60 17.97 1.88
CA LYS A 196 -10.51 16.94 2.40
C LYS A 196 -10.44 15.68 1.57
N VAL A 197 -10.89 14.56 2.14
CA VAL A 197 -11.06 13.31 1.38
C VAL A 197 -12.15 13.54 0.31
N GLY A 198 -11.75 13.44 -0.96
CA GLY A 198 -12.60 13.77 -2.09
C GLY A 198 -13.66 12.70 -2.44
N PRO A 199 -14.59 13.04 -3.35
CA PRO A 199 -15.70 12.18 -3.72
C PRO A 199 -15.30 10.87 -4.40
N MET A 200 -14.26 10.86 -5.25
CA MET A 200 -13.83 9.63 -5.92
C MET A 200 -13.23 8.64 -4.92
N THR A 201 -12.37 9.12 -4.02
CA THR A 201 -11.80 8.31 -2.93
C THR A 201 -12.91 7.72 -2.06
N LYS A 202 -13.94 8.50 -1.70
CA LYS A 202 -15.11 8.02 -0.95
C LYS A 202 -15.91 6.96 -1.72
N ARG A 203 -16.15 7.18 -3.02
CA ARG A 203 -16.85 6.23 -3.89
C ARG A 203 -16.12 4.89 -3.93
N LEU A 204 -14.81 4.90 -4.19
CA LEU A 204 -14.00 3.68 -4.24
C LEU A 204 -13.91 3.00 -2.89
N SER A 205 -13.81 3.75 -1.78
CA SER A 205 -13.85 3.19 -0.43
C SER A 205 -15.14 2.42 -0.18
N ASN A 206 -16.29 2.98 -0.57
CA ASN A 206 -17.59 2.32 -0.41
C ASN A 206 -17.71 1.05 -1.28
N LEU A 207 -17.19 1.09 -2.51
CA LEU A 207 -17.18 -0.07 -3.41
C LEU A 207 -16.25 -1.18 -2.88
N TYR A 208 -15.08 -0.80 -2.35
CA TYR A 208 -14.15 -1.74 -1.75
C TYR A 208 -14.76 -2.45 -0.53
N VAL A 209 -15.38 -1.69 0.38
CA VAL A 209 -16.09 -2.25 1.55
C VAL A 209 -17.22 -3.21 1.14
N LYS A 210 -17.99 -2.87 0.10
CA LYS A 210 -19.02 -3.79 -0.43
C LYS A 210 -18.39 -5.09 -0.91
N ARG A 211 -17.26 -5.01 -1.62
CA ARG A 211 -16.58 -6.17 -2.18
C ARG A 211 -16.02 -7.09 -1.09
N THR A 212 -15.34 -6.53 -0.08
CA THR A 212 -14.80 -7.32 1.04
C THR A 212 -15.87 -7.93 1.93
N ALA A 213 -17.08 -7.37 1.95
CA ALA A 213 -18.22 -7.96 2.66
C ALA A 213 -18.86 -9.15 1.94
N THR A 214 -18.69 -9.28 0.61
CA THR A 214 -19.34 -10.31 -0.21
C THR A 214 -18.38 -11.34 -0.81
N GLU A 215 -17.08 -11.03 -0.86
CA GLU A 215 -16.06 -11.90 -1.42
C GLU A 215 -15.07 -12.34 -0.35
N GLY A 216 -14.68 -13.61 -0.38
CA GLY A 216 -13.72 -14.17 0.54
C GLY A 216 -13.67 -15.69 0.43
N VAL A 217 -12.65 -16.28 1.04
CA VAL A 217 -12.57 -17.73 1.21
C VAL A 217 -13.02 -18.06 2.63
N GLN A 218 -14.00 -18.97 2.76
CA GLN A 218 -14.36 -19.49 4.06
C GLN A 218 -13.18 -20.30 4.62
N VAL A 219 -12.60 -19.83 5.72
CA VAL A 219 -11.41 -20.42 6.35
C VAL A 219 -11.71 -21.13 7.68
N ILE A 220 -12.90 -20.94 8.24
CA ILE A 220 -13.38 -21.60 9.46
C ILE A 220 -14.86 -21.92 9.24
N ASP A 221 -15.29 -23.09 9.69
CA ASP A 221 -16.71 -23.45 9.71
C ASP A 221 -17.47 -22.59 10.72
N LEU A 222 -18.69 -22.19 10.33
CA LEU A 222 -19.55 -21.34 11.17
C LEU A 222 -20.01 -22.09 12.42
#